data_AF-F3Z9R2-F1
#
_entry.id   AF-F3Z9R2-F1
#
_cell.length_a   1.000
_cell.length_b   1.000
_cell.length_c   1.000
_cell.angle_alpha   90.00
_cell.angle_beta   90.00
_cell.angle_gamma   90.00
#
_symmetry.space_group_name_H-M   'P 1'
#
loop_
_entity.id
_entity.type
_entity.pdbx_description
1 polymer ?
#
loop_
_entity_poly.entity_id
_entity_poly.type
_entity_poly.pdbx_seq_one_letter_code
_entity_poly.pdbx_strand_id
1 'polypeptide(L)' 'MPGWHLNKRHWNTVTVGELPAARVREMVEDSYDLVVAKLPRAERLRLDRP' A
#
# COMPACT_ATOMS: atom_id res chain seq x y z
N MET A 1 -7.12 11.13 5.37
CA MET A 1 -8.02 10.92 6.54
C MET A 1 -7.64 9.60 7.22
N PRO A 2 -7.87 9.42 8.53
CA PRO A 2 -7.65 8.12 9.16
C PRO A 2 -8.49 7.04 8.47
N GLY A 3 -7.96 5.83 8.32
CA GLY A 3 -8.62 4.73 7.62
C GLY A 3 -10.02 4.41 8.18
N TRP A 4 -11.03 4.42 7.31
CA TRP A 4 -12.41 4.01 7.65
C TRP A 4 -12.43 2.50 7.99
N HIS A 5 -12.89 2.13 9.19
CA HIS A 5 -12.86 0.77 9.78
C HIS A 5 -11.50 0.04 9.88
N LEU A 6 -10.40 0.68 9.49
CA LEU A 6 -9.08 0.07 9.50
C LEU A 6 -8.23 0.59 10.66
N ASN A 7 -7.10 -0.10 10.92
CA ASN A 7 -6.14 0.36 11.93
C ASN A 7 -5.52 1.69 11.49
N LYS A 8 -5.89 2.76 12.19
CA LYS A 8 -5.49 4.14 11.90
C LYS A 8 -3.98 4.40 12.02
N ARG A 9 -3.21 3.48 12.62
CA ARG A 9 -1.73 3.54 12.63
C ARG A 9 -1.09 3.12 11.31
N HIS A 10 -1.81 2.37 10.48
CA HIS A 10 -1.26 1.77 9.25
C HIS A 10 -2.06 2.11 8.00
N TRP A 11 -3.31 2.54 8.16
CA TRP A 11 -4.23 2.75 7.05
C TRP A 11 -4.73 4.19 7.00
N ASN A 12 -4.61 4.78 5.81
CA ASN A 12 -5.14 6.08 5.47
C ASN A 12 -6.25 5.91 4.42
N THR A 13 -7.32 6.69 4.55
CA THR A 13 -8.30 6.87 3.49
C THR A 13 -7.92 8.09 2.66
N VAL A 14 -7.93 7.91 1.33
CA VAL A 14 -7.50 8.90 0.34
C VAL A 14 -8.65 9.12 -0.65
N THR A 15 -9.01 10.38 -0.89
CA THR A 15 -9.98 10.76 -1.93
C THR A 15 -9.25 10.98 -3.24
N VAL A 16 -9.49 10.11 -4.23
CA VAL A 16 -8.72 10.08 -5.49
C VAL A 16 -9.02 11.27 -6.41
N GLY A 17 -10.23 11.82 -6.37
CA GLY A 17 -10.65 12.91 -7.27
C GLY A 17 -9.82 14.20 -7.18
N GLU A 18 -9.00 14.35 -6.14
CA GLU A 18 -8.16 15.53 -5.90
C GLU A 18 -6.66 15.26 -6.14
N LEU A 19 -6.28 14.03 -6.54
CA LEU A 19 -4.89 13.63 -6.72
C LEU A 19 -4.58 13.29 -8.18
N PRO A 20 -3.38 13.64 -8.68
CA PRO A 20 -2.91 13.14 -9.96
C PRO A 20 -2.85 11.60 -9.98
N ALA A 21 -3.27 10.99 -11.09
CA ALA A 21 -3.29 9.53 -11.22
C ALA A 21 -1.90 8.87 -11.01
N ALA A 22 -0.82 9.55 -11.42
CA ALA A 22 0.54 9.08 -11.18
C ALA A 22 0.84 8.97 -9.67
N ARG A 23 0.41 9.97 -8.89
CA ARG A 23 0.61 9.97 -7.44
C ARG A 23 -0.16 8.85 -6.76
N VAL A 24 -1.37 8.56 -7.24
CA VAL A 24 -2.16 7.43 -6.72
C VAL A 24 -1.46 6.10 -7.00
N ARG A 25 -0.86 5.93 -8.18
CA ARG A 25 -0.06 4.74 -8.50
C ARG A 25 1.15 4.58 -7.58
N GLU A 26 1.92 5.64 -7.37
CA GLU A 26 3.05 5.62 -6.42
C GLU A 26 2.60 5.19 -5.03
N MET A 27 1.50 5.76 -4.52
CA MET A 27 0.97 5.40 -3.20
C MET A 27 0.52 3.93 -3.12
N VAL A 28 0.02 3.36 -4.21
CA VAL A 28 -0.34 1.94 -4.29
C VAL A 28 0.91 1.06 -4.27
N GLU A 29 1.93 1.41 -5.05
CA GLU A 29 3.22 0.69 -5.10
C GLU A 29 3.91 0.71 -3.72
N ASP A 30 4.07 1.89 -3.11
CA ASP A 30 4.66 2.04 -1.78
C ASP A 30 3.91 1.22 -0.71
N SER A 31 2.57 1.22 -0.76
CA SER A 31 1.74 0.46 0.17
C SER A 31 1.90 -1.05 -0.01
N TYR A 32 1.98 -1.51 -1.26
CA TYR A 32 2.23 -2.90 -1.58
C TYR A 32 3.60 -3.37 -1.06
N ASP A 33 4.65 -2.58 -1.28
CA ASP A 33 6.01 -2.88 -0.80
C ASP A 33 6.06 -3.01 0.72
N LEU A 34 5.36 -2.13 1.44
CA LEU A 34 5.26 -2.20 2.90
C LEU A 34 4.55 -3.47 3.40
N VAL A 35 3.57 -3.98 2.65
CA VAL A 35 2.90 -5.24 2.97
C VAL A 35 3.83 -6.42 2.70
N VAL A 36 4.44 -6.46 1.51
CA VAL A 36 5.35 -7.54 1.11
C VAL A 36 6.55 -7.62 2.06
N ALA A 37 7.13 -6.49 2.46
CA ALA A 37 8.25 -6.45 3.40
C ALA A 37 7.95 -7.12 4.75
N LYS A 38 6.67 -7.17 5.16
CA LYS A 38 6.22 -7.81 6.42
C LYS A 38 5.87 -9.28 6.28
N LEU A 39 5.84 -9.82 5.06
CA LEU A 39 5.54 -11.24 4.84
C LEU A 39 6.73 -12.14 5.22
N PRO A 40 6.47 -13.40 5.60
CA PRO A 40 7.52 -14.41 5.74
C PRO A 40 8.36 -14.54 4.45
N ARG A 41 9.65 -14.83 4.59
CA ARG A 41 10.60 -14.89 3.46
C ARG A 41 10.11 -15.81 2.32
N ALA A 42 9.51 -16.95 2.66
CA ALA A 42 9.00 -17.90 1.67
C ALA A 42 7.90 -17.29 0.78
N GLU A 43 7.01 -16.48 1.37
CA GLU A 43 5.95 -15.80 0.62
C GLU A 43 6.48 -14.60 -0.17
N ARG A 44 7.46 -13.87 0.39
CA ARG A 44 8.14 -12.80 -0.34
C ARG A 44 8.78 -13.30 -1.63
N LEU A 45 9.49 -14.43 -1.59
CA LEU A 45 10.15 -15.01 -2.77
C LEU A 45 9.17 -15.44 -3.87
N ARG A 46 7.91 -15.75 -3.51
CA ARG A 46 6.86 -16.06 -4.49
C ARG A 46 6.28 -14.81 -5.14
N LEU A 47 6.36 -13.67 -4.45
CA LEU A 47 5.84 -12.38 -4.89
C LEU A 47 6.92 -11.49 -5.51
N ASP A 48 8.19 -11.93 -5.48
CA ASP A 48 9.30 -11.22 -6.11
C ASP A 48 8.99 -11.09 -7.61
N ARG A 49 8.70 -9.85 -8.01
CA ARG A 49 8.45 -9.50 -9.39
C ARG A 49 9.80 -9.36 -10.09
N PRO A 50 9.97 -9.91 -11.31
CA PRO A 50 11.22 -9.75 -12.07
C PRO A 50 11.54 -8.29 -12.40
#